data_AF-A0A0G1YMM9-F1
#
_entry.id   AF-A0A0G1YMM9-F1
#
_cell.length_a   1.000
_cell.length_b   1.000
_cell.length_c   1.000
_cell.angle_alpha   90.00
_cell.angle_beta   90.00
_cell.angle_gamma   90.00
#
_symmetry.space_group_name_H-M   'P 1'
#
loop_
_entity.id
_entity.type
_entity.pdbx_description
1 polymer ?
#
loop_
_entity_poly.entity_id
_entity_poly.type
_entity_poly.pdbx_seq_one_letter_code
_entity_poly.pdbx_strand_id
1 'polypeptide(L)'
;EKQNERSRGSRFWSYASAFLLVLLVFTWIFWGGKNRSIGNDGAVLVQKDDSVTTELPAVWGDLGARMVAAGVIDRKKFLDLYAGRGGISEDDQELLDGIGSGKIKAGPSNAGFLLNLFWALGLSNENRILKEGPMADPRYGDPSGFASTGGWTLAHGNPMDHYSMHAFFVLSADQQELVERVSKNIYRPCCNNATHFPDCNHGMAMLGFLELMASQGAHEEEMYRAAFRMNSLWFPEQYATIARYFLSRGMDINRVDPRELLGASYSSGSGFQRIAAMVPLEEERQKPSGGCSA
;
A
#
# COMPACT_ATOMS: atom_id res chain seq x y z
N GLU A 1 -4.30 -61.69 -12.34
CA GLU A 1 -4.35 -61.26 -10.92
C GLU A 1 -3.78 -59.86 -10.62
N LYS A 2 -2.94 -59.24 -11.47
CA LYS A 2 -2.31 -57.93 -11.17
C LYS A 2 -3.06 -56.66 -11.63
N GLN A 3 -4.22 -56.77 -12.29
CA GLN A 3 -4.97 -55.59 -12.77
C GLN A 3 -6.07 -55.10 -11.81
N ASN A 4 -6.43 -55.89 -10.79
CA ASN A 4 -7.55 -55.56 -9.90
C ASN A 4 -7.15 -54.77 -8.63
N GLU A 5 -5.85 -54.64 -8.35
CA GLU A 5 -5.35 -53.91 -7.16
C GLU A 5 -5.15 -52.41 -7.42
N ARG A 6 -4.91 -51.98 -8.67
CA ARG A 6 -4.68 -50.56 -9.01
C ARG A 6 -5.93 -49.68 -8.92
N SER A 7 -7.14 -50.23 -9.08
CA SER A 7 -8.38 -49.43 -9.03
C SER A 7 -8.88 -49.17 -7.60
N ARG A 8 -8.45 -49.98 -6.62
CA ARG A 8 -8.77 -49.80 -5.20
C ARG A 8 -7.99 -48.66 -4.56
N GLY A 9 -6.73 -48.47 -4.98
CA GLY A 9 -5.87 -47.39 -4.47
C GLY A 9 -6.33 -45.98 -4.87
N SER A 10 -6.78 -45.78 -6.12
CA SER A 10 -7.19 -44.44 -6.58
C SER A 10 -8.49 -43.96 -5.96
N ARG A 11 -9.44 -44.87 -5.71
CA ARG A 11 -10.71 -44.53 -5.04
C ARG A 11 -10.49 -44.15 -3.57
N PHE A 12 -9.56 -44.81 -2.87
CA PHE A 12 -9.27 -44.50 -1.47
C PHE A 12 -8.70 -43.08 -1.29
N TRP A 13 -7.85 -42.62 -2.21
CA TRP A 13 -7.30 -41.26 -2.21
C TRP A 13 -8.34 -40.19 -2.55
N SER A 14 -9.31 -40.48 -3.43
CA SER A 14 -10.40 -39.55 -3.75
C SER A 14 -11.36 -39.35 -2.57
N TYR A 15 -11.68 -40.40 -1.81
CA TYR A 15 -12.53 -40.27 -0.62
C TYR A 15 -11.80 -39.62 0.57
N ALA A 16 -10.50 -39.87 0.74
CA ALA A 16 -9.70 -39.21 1.79
C ALA A 16 -9.58 -37.69 1.55
N SER A 17 -9.41 -37.26 0.30
CA SER A 17 -9.34 -35.84 -0.09
C SER A 17 -10.67 -35.12 0.13
N ALA A 18 -11.79 -35.78 -0.20
CA ALA A 18 -13.13 -35.24 0.02
C ALA A 18 -13.46 -35.11 1.52
N PHE A 19 -13.03 -36.06 2.34
CA PHE A 19 -13.25 -36.03 3.80
C PHE A 19 -12.45 -34.93 4.50
N LEU A 20 -11.22 -34.65 4.04
CA LEU A 20 -10.39 -33.53 4.52
C LEU A 20 -10.98 -32.16 4.17
N LEU A 21 -11.55 -31.99 2.97
CA LEU A 21 -12.26 -30.77 2.56
C LEU A 21 -13.53 -30.53 3.39
N VAL A 22 -14.31 -31.58 3.66
CA VAL A 22 -15.50 -31.48 4.51
C VAL A 22 -15.12 -31.14 5.96
N LEU A 23 -14.04 -31.71 6.49
CA LEU A 23 -13.54 -31.37 7.83
C LEU A 23 -13.04 -29.93 7.92
N LEU A 24 -12.32 -29.41 6.91
CA LEU A 24 -11.87 -28.02 6.88
C LEU A 24 -13.05 -27.04 6.83
N VAL A 25 -14.07 -27.33 6.00
CA VAL A 25 -15.30 -26.53 5.92
C VAL A 25 -16.08 -26.60 7.24
N PHE A 26 -16.18 -27.77 7.88
CA PHE A 26 -16.84 -27.91 9.18
C PHE A 26 -16.10 -27.18 10.30
N THR A 27 -14.77 -27.21 10.34
CA THR A 27 -13.98 -26.45 11.33
C THR A 27 -14.10 -24.94 11.12
N TRP A 28 -14.21 -24.47 9.88
CA TRP A 28 -14.42 -23.06 9.59
C TRP A 28 -15.83 -22.60 10.01
N ILE A 29 -16.87 -23.39 9.73
CA ILE A 29 -18.26 -23.10 10.10
C ILE A 29 -18.47 -23.14 11.63
N PHE A 30 -17.87 -24.09 12.34
CA PHE A 30 -18.13 -24.26 13.78
C PHE A 30 -17.16 -23.52 14.70
N TRP A 31 -15.95 -23.19 14.24
CA TRP A 31 -14.93 -22.52 15.07
C TRP A 31 -14.66 -21.07 14.66
N GLY A 32 -14.99 -20.68 13.43
CA GLY A 32 -14.92 -19.27 12.97
C GLY A 32 -16.04 -18.36 13.52
N GLY A 33 -16.98 -18.92 14.28
CA GLY A 33 -18.20 -18.24 14.76
C GLY A 33 -18.16 -17.69 16.19
N LYS A 34 -16.99 -17.54 16.83
CA LYS A 34 -16.90 -16.81 18.11
C LYS A 34 -16.50 -15.35 17.88
N ASN A 35 -17.52 -14.56 17.56
CA ASN A 35 -17.55 -13.10 17.60
C ASN A 35 -16.84 -12.55 18.84
N ARG A 36 -15.71 -11.87 18.62
CA ARG A 36 -15.38 -10.66 19.39
C ARG A 36 -15.97 -9.49 18.61
N SER A 37 -16.86 -8.73 19.25
CA SER A 37 -17.34 -7.46 18.74
C SER A 37 -16.15 -6.50 18.64
N ILE A 38 -15.56 -6.42 17.47
CA ILE A 38 -14.64 -5.33 17.11
C ILE A 38 -15.52 -4.15 16.74
N GLY A 39 -15.28 -3.02 17.41
CA GLY A 39 -16.00 -1.77 17.20
C GLY A 39 -16.06 -1.37 15.73
N ASN A 40 -17.14 -0.70 15.37
CA ASN A 40 -17.56 -0.35 14.02
C ASN A 40 -16.74 0.81 13.40
N ASP A 41 -15.41 0.79 13.53
CA ASP A 41 -14.52 1.88 13.08
C ASP A 41 -13.76 1.54 11.79
N GLY A 42 -14.17 0.48 11.07
CA GLY A 42 -13.38 -0.11 9.98
C GLY A 42 -14.04 -0.22 8.61
N ALA A 43 -15.16 0.49 8.34
CA ALA A 43 -15.77 0.48 7.03
C ALA A 43 -14.93 1.32 6.04
N VAL A 44 -13.94 0.68 5.42
CA VAL A 44 -13.12 1.31 4.38
C VAL A 44 -14.00 1.63 3.18
N LEU A 45 -14.07 2.91 2.86
CA LEU A 45 -14.81 3.39 1.72
C LEU A 45 -14.05 3.04 0.44
N VAL A 46 -14.53 2.04 -0.29
CA VAL A 46 -14.59 2.15 -1.75
C VAL A 46 -15.86 2.92 -2.08
N GLN A 47 -15.92 4.18 -1.64
CA GLN A 47 -16.96 5.11 -2.07
C GLN A 47 -16.32 6.19 -2.91
N LYS A 48 -16.99 6.45 -4.03
CA LYS A 48 -16.77 7.50 -5.02
C LYS A 48 -17.11 8.89 -4.43
N ASP A 49 -16.76 9.12 -3.17
CA ASP A 49 -16.91 10.40 -2.51
C ASP A 49 -15.52 10.95 -2.26
N ASP A 50 -15.11 11.85 -3.15
CA ASP A 50 -13.79 12.49 -3.14
C ASP A 50 -13.59 13.38 -1.90
N SER A 51 -14.63 13.58 -1.07
CA SER A 51 -14.59 14.38 0.15
C SER A 51 -14.19 13.60 1.42
N VAL A 52 -14.21 12.25 1.38
CA VAL A 52 -14.00 11.50 2.63
C VAL A 52 -12.52 11.39 3.01
N THR A 53 -12.22 12.07 4.10
CA THR A 53 -10.92 12.06 4.77
C THR A 53 -10.93 11.08 5.94
N THR A 54 -9.82 10.38 6.16
CA THR A 54 -9.66 9.43 7.29
C THR A 54 -8.37 9.71 8.02
N GLU A 55 -8.38 9.58 9.34
CA GLU A 55 -7.17 9.66 10.15
C GLU A 55 -6.35 8.37 10.02
N LEU A 56 -5.08 8.53 9.65
CA LEU A 56 -4.10 7.45 9.69
C LEU A 56 -3.62 7.23 11.14
N PRO A 57 -3.26 5.99 11.53
CA PRO A 57 -2.74 5.72 12.87
C PRO A 57 -1.24 6.06 12.96
N ALA A 58 -0.92 7.33 12.64
CA ALA A 58 0.40 7.92 12.77
C ALA A 58 0.24 9.43 13.01
N VAL A 59 1.05 9.96 13.93
CA VAL A 59 1.18 11.39 14.22
C VAL A 59 2.37 11.95 13.45
N TRP A 60 2.19 13.09 12.78
CA TRP A 60 3.27 13.67 11.97
C TRP A 60 4.27 14.50 12.78
N GLY A 61 3.77 15.34 13.70
CA GLY A 61 4.61 16.21 14.50
C GLY A 61 5.42 17.20 13.66
N ASP A 62 6.71 17.35 13.98
CA ASP A 62 7.61 18.33 13.37
C ASP A 62 8.40 17.79 12.16
N LEU A 63 8.05 16.60 11.65
CA LEU A 63 8.82 15.91 10.60
C LEU A 63 8.97 16.74 9.32
N GLY A 64 7.93 17.45 8.89
CA GLY A 64 8.01 18.34 7.73
C GLY A 64 9.08 19.42 7.88
N ALA A 65 9.04 20.14 9.01
CA ALA A 65 10.03 21.16 9.33
C ALA A 65 11.46 20.59 9.39
N ARG A 66 11.62 19.41 9.99
CA ARG A 66 12.93 18.75 10.10
C ARG A 66 13.47 18.31 8.74
N MET A 67 12.62 17.77 7.86
CA MET A 67 13.02 17.40 6.50
C MET A 67 13.35 18.62 5.64
N VAL A 68 12.65 19.73 5.80
CA VAL A 68 12.97 21.01 5.15
C VAL A 68 14.31 21.55 5.66
N ALA A 69 14.52 21.59 6.97
CA ALA A 69 15.75 22.06 7.58
C ALA A 69 16.97 21.20 7.19
N ALA A 70 16.78 19.89 7.06
CA ALA A 70 17.81 18.93 6.65
C ALA A 70 18.11 18.97 5.14
N GLY A 71 17.34 19.72 4.34
CA GLY A 71 17.51 19.83 2.89
C GLY A 71 16.89 18.71 2.08
N VAL A 72 16.26 17.72 2.72
CA VAL A 72 15.55 16.62 2.05
C VAL A 72 14.40 17.16 1.20
N ILE A 73 13.74 18.22 1.70
CA ILE A 73 12.70 18.97 1.02
C ILE A 73 13.15 20.42 0.83
N ASP A 74 13.35 20.82 -0.42
CA ASP A 74 13.36 22.23 -0.83
C ASP A 74 11.92 22.73 -0.81
N ARG A 75 11.59 23.52 0.23
CA ARG A 75 10.23 24.02 0.46
C ARG A 75 9.66 24.74 -0.74
N LYS A 76 10.49 25.52 -1.46
CA LYS A 76 10.02 26.28 -2.62
C LYS A 76 9.66 25.33 -3.77
N LYS A 77 10.57 24.42 -4.13
CA LYS A 77 10.30 23.43 -5.18
C LYS A 77 9.08 22.57 -4.86
N PHE A 78 8.94 22.19 -3.59
CA PHE A 78 7.81 21.39 -3.13
C PHE A 78 6.48 22.13 -3.29
N LEU A 79 6.40 23.41 -2.90
CA LEU A 79 5.18 24.21 -3.08
C LEU A 79 4.89 24.53 -4.56
N ASP A 80 5.93 24.81 -5.34
CA ASP A 80 5.80 25.09 -6.78
C ASP A 80 5.17 23.89 -7.53
N LEU A 81 5.39 22.66 -7.07
CA LEU A 81 4.77 21.45 -7.63
C LEU A 81 3.23 21.49 -7.59
N TYR A 82 2.66 22.12 -6.56
CA TYR A 82 1.21 22.19 -6.35
C TYR A 82 0.59 23.52 -6.79
N ALA A 83 1.41 24.55 -7.04
CA ALA A 83 0.93 25.89 -7.41
C ALA A 83 -0.02 25.87 -8.62
N GLY A 84 0.28 25.06 -9.65
CA GLY A 84 -0.56 24.91 -10.84
C GLY A 84 -1.89 24.16 -10.62
N ARG A 85 -2.09 23.57 -9.43
CA ARG A 85 -3.30 22.80 -9.05
C ARG A 85 -4.15 23.52 -7.99
N GLY A 86 -3.87 24.80 -7.74
CA GLY A 86 -4.55 25.59 -6.70
C GLY A 86 -3.80 25.65 -5.36
N GLY A 87 -2.57 25.13 -5.31
CA GLY A 87 -1.75 25.12 -4.09
C GLY A 87 -2.01 23.90 -3.20
N ILE A 88 -1.57 23.98 -1.95
CA ILE A 88 -1.85 22.99 -0.90
C ILE A 88 -2.86 23.55 0.11
N SER A 89 -3.57 22.67 0.82
CA SER A 89 -4.51 23.08 1.87
C SER A 89 -3.79 23.63 3.11
N GLU A 90 -4.52 24.27 4.02
CA GLU A 90 -3.98 24.69 5.31
C GLU A 90 -3.48 23.48 6.13
N ASP A 91 -4.27 22.39 6.21
CA ASP A 91 -3.86 21.15 6.88
C ASP A 91 -2.56 20.56 6.27
N ASP A 92 -2.40 20.60 4.95
CA ASP A 92 -1.18 20.13 4.28
C ASP A 92 0.01 21.09 4.53
N GLN A 93 -0.26 22.40 4.60
CA GLN A 93 0.74 23.41 4.95
C GLN A 93 1.26 23.17 6.37
N GLU A 94 0.40 22.80 7.33
CA GLU A 94 0.79 22.46 8.69
C GLU A 94 1.69 21.22 8.75
N LEU A 95 1.43 20.21 7.90
CA LEU A 95 2.28 19.04 7.78
C LEU A 95 3.66 19.41 7.24
N LEU A 96 3.73 20.27 6.21
CA LEU A 96 5.01 20.71 5.64
C LEU A 96 5.81 21.59 6.61
N ASP A 97 5.15 22.50 7.32
CA ASP A 97 5.79 23.43 8.27
C ASP A 97 6.03 22.81 9.65
N GLY A 98 5.60 21.56 9.88
CA GLY A 98 5.87 20.81 11.12
C GLY A 98 5.18 21.38 12.36
N ILE A 99 4.02 22.02 12.18
CA ILE A 99 3.24 22.66 13.25
C ILE A 99 2.01 21.85 13.66
N GLY A 100 1.63 20.84 12.86
CA GLY A 100 0.51 19.95 13.13
C GLY A 100 0.84 18.90 14.19
N SER A 101 0.07 18.86 15.28
CA SER A 101 0.22 17.87 16.37
C SER A 101 -0.77 16.70 16.28
N GLY A 102 -1.65 16.69 15.27
CA GLY A 102 -2.69 15.69 15.07
C GLY A 102 -2.24 14.46 14.30
N LYS A 103 -3.15 13.47 14.23
CA LYS A 103 -3.03 12.36 13.29
C LYS A 103 -3.10 12.87 11.86
N ILE A 104 -2.41 12.17 10.97
CA ILE A 104 -2.40 12.51 9.55
C ILE A 104 -3.79 12.24 8.96
N LYS A 105 -4.38 13.27 8.35
CA LYS A 105 -5.63 13.16 7.62
C LYS A 105 -5.35 12.84 6.15
N ALA A 106 -5.90 11.72 5.66
CA ALA A 106 -5.69 11.26 4.29
C ALA A 106 -7.01 11.14 3.53
N GLY A 107 -7.07 11.78 2.38
CA GLY A 107 -8.20 11.73 1.46
C GLY A 107 -7.76 11.91 0.00
N PRO A 108 -8.69 11.81 -0.96
CA PRO A 108 -8.38 11.96 -2.38
C PRO A 108 -7.73 13.31 -2.73
N SER A 109 -8.12 14.38 -2.03
CA SER A 109 -7.61 15.74 -2.24
C SER A 109 -6.11 15.90 -1.96
N ASN A 110 -5.55 15.16 -1.00
CA ASN A 110 -4.15 15.29 -0.57
C ASN A 110 -3.31 14.01 -0.78
N ALA A 111 -3.85 12.97 -1.43
CA ALA A 111 -3.16 11.71 -1.66
C ALA A 111 -1.77 11.88 -2.32
N GLY A 112 -1.67 12.78 -3.31
CA GLY A 112 -0.40 13.09 -3.98
C GLY A 112 0.54 13.97 -3.14
N PHE A 113 0.02 14.76 -2.20
CA PHE A 113 0.82 15.49 -1.22
C PHE A 113 1.46 14.54 -0.22
N LEU A 114 0.65 13.67 0.39
CA LEU A 114 1.11 12.65 1.32
C LEU A 114 2.09 11.67 0.66
N LEU A 115 1.88 11.31 -0.60
CA LEU A 115 2.85 10.51 -1.37
C LEU A 115 4.25 11.14 -1.33
N ASN A 116 4.36 12.43 -1.62
CA ASN A 116 5.64 13.11 -1.68
C ASN A 116 6.26 13.35 -0.30
N LEU A 117 5.46 13.63 0.73
CA LEU A 117 5.96 13.73 2.10
C LEU A 117 6.51 12.40 2.60
N PHE A 118 5.76 11.30 2.42
CA PHE A 118 6.23 9.99 2.84
C PHE A 118 7.37 9.49 1.98
N TRP A 119 7.42 9.86 0.69
CA TRP A 119 8.57 9.56 -0.16
C TRP A 119 9.82 10.25 0.35
N ALA A 120 9.76 11.55 0.64
CA ALA A 120 10.87 12.29 1.26
C ALA A 120 11.34 11.58 2.54
N LEU A 121 10.41 11.22 3.42
CA LEU A 121 10.71 10.54 4.67
C LEU A 121 11.38 9.19 4.44
N GLY A 122 10.78 8.33 3.62
CA GLY A 122 11.30 7.00 3.34
C GLY A 122 12.66 7.02 2.65
N LEU A 123 12.92 7.98 1.76
CA LEU A 123 14.22 8.15 1.11
C LEU A 123 15.30 8.54 2.13
N SER A 124 14.95 9.41 3.08
CA SER A 124 15.94 10.13 3.88
C SER A 124 16.17 9.60 5.28
N ASN A 125 15.15 8.98 5.88
CA ASN A 125 15.28 8.37 7.20
C ASN A 125 16.23 7.17 7.12
N GLU A 126 17.14 7.06 8.09
CA GLU A 126 18.09 5.97 8.14
C GLU A 126 17.37 4.63 8.36
N ASN A 127 17.51 3.71 7.40
CA ASN A 127 16.95 2.37 7.52
C ASN A 127 17.83 1.31 6.86
N ARG A 128 18.02 0.17 7.54
CA ARG A 128 18.82 -0.93 6.99
C ARG A 128 18.23 -1.56 5.73
N ILE A 129 16.91 -1.45 5.49
CA ILE A 129 16.29 -1.89 4.22
C ILE A 129 16.93 -1.20 3.02
N LEU A 130 17.32 0.07 3.16
CA LEU A 130 17.97 0.83 2.08
C LEU A 130 19.45 0.50 1.94
N LYS A 131 20.14 0.21 3.05
CA LYS A 131 21.59 -0.07 3.07
C LYS A 131 21.94 -1.52 2.74
N GLU A 132 21.06 -2.46 3.08
CA GLU A 132 21.33 -3.91 3.05
C GLU A 132 20.27 -4.68 2.24
N GLY A 133 19.16 -4.04 1.89
CA GLY A 133 18.08 -4.65 1.14
C GLY A 133 18.30 -4.64 -0.38
N PRO A 134 17.26 -4.97 -1.17
CA PRO A 134 17.36 -5.16 -2.61
C PRO A 134 17.92 -3.97 -3.39
N MET A 135 17.71 -2.73 -2.93
CA MET A 135 18.29 -1.55 -3.60
C MET A 135 19.81 -1.49 -3.49
N ALA A 136 20.41 -2.12 -2.49
CA ALA A 136 21.86 -2.21 -2.32
C ALA A 136 22.47 -3.43 -3.03
N ASP A 137 21.67 -4.33 -3.60
CA ASP A 137 22.17 -5.50 -4.32
C ASP A 137 22.76 -5.06 -5.67
N PRO A 138 24.08 -5.29 -5.92
CA PRO A 138 24.75 -4.84 -7.14
C PRO A 138 24.13 -5.37 -8.44
N ARG A 139 23.33 -6.44 -8.40
CA ARG A 139 22.62 -6.96 -9.59
C ARG A 139 21.63 -5.95 -10.17
N TYR A 140 21.16 -5.00 -9.38
CA TYR A 140 20.20 -3.99 -9.80
C TYR A 140 20.86 -2.64 -10.12
N GLY A 141 22.18 -2.54 -10.00
CA GLY A 141 22.95 -1.34 -10.32
C GLY A 141 23.12 -0.40 -9.12
N ASP A 142 23.44 0.86 -9.42
CA ASP A 142 23.65 1.89 -8.41
C ASP A 142 22.31 2.39 -7.83
N PRO A 143 22.18 2.54 -6.49
CA PRO A 143 20.96 3.01 -5.86
C PRO A 143 20.45 4.36 -6.38
N SER A 144 21.29 5.22 -6.94
CA SER A 144 20.90 6.50 -7.55
C SER A 144 20.08 6.37 -8.84
N GLY A 145 20.12 5.20 -9.48
CA GLY A 145 19.42 4.93 -10.75
C GLY A 145 17.94 4.56 -10.59
N PHE A 146 17.47 4.33 -9.37
CA PHE A 146 16.07 3.97 -9.13
C PHE A 146 15.13 5.17 -9.24
N ALA A 147 13.87 4.92 -9.57
CA ALA A 147 12.86 5.97 -9.66
C ALA A 147 12.59 6.63 -8.30
N SER A 148 12.78 5.90 -7.19
CA SER A 148 12.65 6.44 -5.83
C SER A 148 13.80 7.35 -5.40
N THR A 149 14.94 7.35 -6.08
CA THR A 149 16.11 8.16 -5.73
C THR A 149 16.37 9.20 -6.81
N GLY A 150 16.72 8.76 -8.02
CA GLY A 150 16.96 9.63 -9.17
C GLY A 150 15.73 10.44 -9.60
N GLY A 151 14.52 9.97 -9.25
CA GLY A 151 13.28 10.71 -9.48
C GLY A 151 12.98 11.80 -8.44
N TRP A 152 13.67 11.82 -7.30
CA TRP A 152 13.41 12.78 -6.23
C TRP A 152 14.10 14.13 -6.52
N THR A 153 13.47 15.03 -7.27
CA THR A 153 14.10 16.30 -7.65
C THR A 153 13.80 17.47 -6.69
N LEU A 154 13.09 17.17 -5.60
CA LEU A 154 12.60 18.15 -4.64
C LEU A 154 13.54 18.39 -3.46
N ALA A 155 14.75 17.82 -3.45
CA ALA A 155 15.77 18.10 -2.45
C ALA A 155 16.60 19.37 -2.76
N HIS A 156 17.28 19.88 -1.74
CA HIS A 156 18.44 20.74 -1.91
C HIS A 156 19.66 19.88 -2.26
N GLY A 157 20.29 20.12 -3.41
CA GLY A 157 21.45 19.33 -3.82
C GLY A 157 21.08 17.97 -4.42
N ASN A 158 21.94 16.96 -4.22
CA ASN A 158 21.74 15.63 -4.76
C ASN A 158 20.90 14.77 -3.79
N PRO A 159 19.84 14.09 -4.25
CA PRO A 159 19.04 13.20 -3.40
C PRO A 159 19.84 12.12 -2.68
N MET A 160 20.95 11.67 -3.29
CA MET A 160 21.82 10.67 -2.68
C MET A 160 22.58 11.19 -1.47
N ASP A 161 22.72 12.52 -1.30
CA ASP A 161 23.28 13.11 -0.09
C ASP A 161 22.34 12.95 1.12
N HIS A 162 21.06 12.60 0.86
CA HIS A 162 20.05 12.36 1.87
C HIS A 162 19.68 10.88 2.02
N TYR A 163 20.05 10.02 1.07
CA TYR A 163 19.60 8.62 1.01
C TYR A 163 19.99 7.81 2.25
N SER A 164 19.00 7.46 3.08
CA SER A 164 19.18 6.75 4.35
C SER A 164 20.20 7.41 5.30
N MET A 165 20.25 8.75 5.33
CA MET A 165 21.26 9.52 6.05
C MET A 165 20.80 10.16 7.35
N HIS A 166 19.50 10.40 7.52
CA HIS A 166 18.97 11.23 8.61
C HIS A 166 18.28 10.37 9.66
N ALA A 167 18.52 10.63 10.94
CA ALA A 167 17.80 9.97 12.03
C ALA A 167 16.58 10.82 12.45
N PHE A 168 15.52 10.83 11.63
CA PHE A 168 14.29 11.54 12.01
C PHE A 168 13.62 10.89 13.20
N PHE A 169 13.64 9.56 13.22
CA PHE A 169 13.36 8.72 14.38
C PHE A 169 14.22 7.45 14.28
N VAL A 170 14.35 6.73 15.39
CA VAL A 170 15.14 5.49 15.45
C VAL A 170 14.21 4.34 15.82
N LEU A 171 14.20 3.30 14.99
CA LEU A 171 13.46 2.07 15.27
C LEU A 171 14.27 1.20 16.23
N SER A 172 13.60 0.64 17.24
CA SER A 172 14.13 -0.49 17.99
C SER A 172 14.26 -1.74 17.09
N ALA A 173 14.99 -2.75 17.55
CA ALA A 173 15.14 -4.01 16.81
C ALA A 173 13.79 -4.64 16.44
N ASP A 174 12.86 -4.73 17.40
CA ASP A 174 11.52 -5.30 17.19
C ASP A 174 10.70 -4.48 16.17
N GLN A 175 10.79 -3.15 16.22
CA GLN A 175 10.12 -2.27 15.26
C GLN A 175 10.72 -2.43 13.85
N GLN A 176 12.04 -2.54 13.73
CA GLN A 176 12.70 -2.78 12.44
C GLN A 176 12.31 -4.13 11.85
N GLU A 177 12.29 -5.19 12.67
CA GLU A 177 11.84 -6.53 12.24
C GLU A 177 10.37 -6.52 11.79
N LEU A 178 9.53 -5.75 12.48
CA LEU A 178 8.13 -5.55 12.08
C LEU A 178 8.04 -4.87 10.70
N VAL A 179 8.76 -3.76 10.48
CA VAL A 179 8.77 -3.05 9.19
C VAL A 179 9.23 -3.97 8.06
N GLU A 180 10.28 -4.75 8.26
CA GLU A 180 10.77 -5.69 7.25
C GLU A 180 9.78 -6.78 6.90
N ARG A 181 9.15 -7.37 7.92
CA ARG A 181 8.16 -8.42 7.72
C ARG A 181 6.93 -7.90 6.99
N VAL A 182 6.44 -6.73 7.37
CA VAL A 182 5.27 -6.09 6.75
C VAL A 182 5.58 -5.67 5.31
N SER A 183 6.68 -4.95 5.09
CA SER A 183 7.07 -4.40 3.78
C SER A 183 7.34 -5.46 2.71
N LYS A 184 7.74 -6.69 3.09
CA LYS A 184 7.90 -7.82 2.15
C LYS A 184 6.58 -8.32 1.57
N ASN A 185 5.46 -7.98 2.19
CA ASN A 185 4.12 -8.48 1.85
C ASN A 185 3.21 -7.41 1.25
N ILE A 186 3.69 -6.16 1.14
CA ILE A 186 2.92 -5.06 0.57
C ILE A 186 3.40 -4.79 -0.86
N TYR A 187 2.48 -4.92 -1.80
CA TYR A 187 2.67 -4.62 -3.21
C TYR A 187 1.78 -3.44 -3.62
N ARG A 188 2.07 -2.88 -4.78
CA ARG A 188 1.35 -1.76 -5.40
C ARG A 188 1.15 -2.05 -6.89
N PRO A 189 -0.05 -1.80 -7.47
CA PRO A 189 -0.48 -2.33 -8.77
C PRO A 189 0.19 -1.66 -9.98
N CYS A 190 1.43 -1.20 -9.82
CA CYS A 190 2.27 -0.59 -10.85
C CYS A 190 3.52 -1.42 -11.18
N CYS A 191 4.00 -2.30 -10.29
CA CYS A 191 5.19 -3.14 -10.52
C CYS A 191 5.15 -4.42 -9.68
N ASN A 192 6.10 -5.35 -9.91
CA ASN A 192 6.17 -6.61 -9.15
C ASN A 192 7.03 -6.55 -7.88
N ASN A 193 7.62 -5.40 -7.56
CA ASN A 193 8.45 -5.24 -6.39
C ASN A 193 7.60 -4.88 -5.16
N ALA A 194 7.85 -5.58 -4.04
CA ALA A 194 7.24 -5.28 -2.75
C ALA A 194 7.78 -3.95 -2.19
N THR A 195 7.16 -3.40 -1.15
CA THR A 195 7.66 -2.21 -0.43
C THR A 195 9.07 -2.41 0.12
N HIS A 196 9.46 -3.64 0.49
CA HIS A 196 10.83 -3.98 0.89
C HIS A 196 11.86 -3.79 -0.23
N PHE A 197 11.43 -3.67 -1.49
CA PHE A 197 12.25 -3.17 -2.59
C PHE A 197 11.65 -1.82 -3.06
N PRO A 198 11.98 -0.71 -2.37
CA PRO A 198 11.35 0.60 -2.60
C PRO A 198 11.99 1.33 -3.79
N ASP A 199 12.03 0.68 -4.95
CA ASP A 199 12.63 1.15 -6.21
C ASP A 199 11.89 2.30 -6.90
N CYS A 200 10.66 2.59 -6.47
CA CYS A 200 9.81 3.65 -7.01
C CYS A 200 9.25 4.52 -5.89
N ASN A 201 8.82 5.73 -6.23
CA ASN A 201 8.21 6.68 -5.29
C ASN A 201 7.13 6.08 -4.38
N HIS A 202 6.19 5.28 -4.90
CA HIS A 202 5.15 4.63 -4.09
C HIS A 202 5.71 3.59 -3.11
N GLY A 203 6.72 2.83 -3.53
CA GLY A 203 7.41 1.87 -2.66
C GLY A 203 8.14 2.59 -1.53
N MET A 204 8.88 3.64 -1.86
CA MET A 204 9.62 4.46 -0.90
C MET A 204 8.70 5.21 0.06
N ALA A 205 7.61 5.78 -0.45
CA ALA A 205 6.58 6.41 0.37
C ALA A 205 5.93 5.43 1.34
N MET A 206 5.55 4.24 0.86
CA MET A 206 5.00 3.22 1.73
C MET A 206 6.03 2.80 2.80
N LEU A 207 7.31 2.67 2.45
CA LEU A 207 8.35 2.36 3.43
C LEU A 207 8.41 3.44 4.53
N GLY A 208 8.54 4.73 4.15
CA GLY A 208 8.59 5.83 5.11
C GLY A 208 7.36 5.91 6.01
N PHE A 209 6.17 5.61 5.46
CA PHE A 209 4.94 5.55 6.25
C PHE A 209 4.96 4.39 7.26
N LEU A 210 5.37 3.18 6.84
CA LEU A 210 5.46 2.02 7.74
C LEU A 210 6.49 2.22 8.85
N GLU A 211 7.63 2.85 8.53
CA GLU A 211 8.64 3.22 9.49
C GLU A 211 8.10 4.19 10.55
N LEU A 212 7.38 5.23 10.13
CA LEU A 212 6.74 6.18 11.03
C LEU A 212 5.75 5.48 11.98
N MET A 213 4.87 4.63 11.43
CA MET A 213 3.90 3.87 12.21
C MET A 213 4.59 2.97 13.25
N ALA A 214 5.61 2.22 12.81
CA ALA A 214 6.33 1.32 13.70
C ALA A 214 7.04 2.09 14.81
N SER A 215 7.65 3.24 14.52
CA SER A 215 8.32 4.10 15.51
C SER A 215 7.36 4.53 16.64
N GLN A 216 6.07 4.59 16.36
CA GLN A 216 5.00 4.99 17.28
C GLN A 216 4.28 3.81 17.94
N GLY A 217 4.74 2.58 17.70
CA GLY A 217 4.22 1.37 18.34
C GLY A 217 2.99 0.78 17.66
N ALA A 218 2.70 1.14 16.40
CA ALA A 218 1.64 0.49 15.64
C ALA A 218 1.91 -1.01 15.51
N HIS A 219 0.87 -1.82 15.63
CA HIS A 219 1.00 -3.27 15.43
C HIS A 219 0.78 -3.66 13.96
N GLU A 220 1.19 -4.88 13.62
CA GLU A 220 1.21 -5.39 12.23
C GLU A 220 -0.13 -5.24 11.50
N GLU A 221 -1.24 -5.57 12.15
CA GLU A 221 -2.59 -5.43 11.56
C GLU A 221 -2.95 -3.97 11.23
N GLU A 222 -2.62 -3.02 12.10
CA GLU A 222 -2.83 -1.59 11.83
C GLU A 222 -2.02 -1.13 10.62
N MET A 223 -0.76 -1.59 10.51
CA MET A 223 0.10 -1.29 9.38
C MET A 223 -0.49 -1.79 8.06
N TYR A 224 -1.02 -3.02 8.00
CA TYR A 224 -1.69 -3.51 6.80
C TYR A 224 -2.97 -2.73 6.47
N ARG A 225 -3.80 -2.40 7.46
CA ARG A 225 -5.03 -1.60 7.24
C ARG A 225 -4.70 -0.21 6.71
N ALA A 226 -3.71 0.46 7.29
CA ALA A 226 -3.30 1.78 6.86
C ALA A 226 -2.61 1.75 5.49
N ALA A 227 -1.78 0.74 5.21
CA ALA A 227 -1.18 0.54 3.90
C ALA A 227 -2.24 0.30 2.82
N PHE A 228 -3.28 -0.48 3.11
CA PHE A 228 -4.42 -0.69 2.21
C PHE A 228 -5.14 0.62 1.92
N ARG A 229 -5.37 1.46 2.94
CA ARG A 229 -5.95 2.79 2.76
C ARG A 229 -5.08 3.66 1.85
N MET A 230 -3.77 3.77 2.12
CA MET A 230 -2.87 4.61 1.32
C MET A 230 -2.76 4.12 -0.13
N ASN A 231 -2.61 2.81 -0.34
CA ASN A 231 -2.60 2.25 -1.69
C ASN A 231 -3.92 2.48 -2.43
N SER A 232 -5.07 2.40 -1.74
CA SER A 232 -6.37 2.70 -2.36
C SER A 232 -6.50 4.18 -2.76
N LEU A 233 -5.85 5.10 -2.03
CA LEU A 233 -5.79 6.52 -2.37
C LEU A 233 -4.81 6.80 -3.52
N TRP A 234 -3.69 6.09 -3.59
CA TRP A 234 -2.68 6.25 -4.64
C TRP A 234 -3.04 5.55 -5.94
N PHE A 235 -3.86 4.49 -5.89
CA PHE A 235 -4.25 3.67 -7.03
C PHE A 235 -5.77 3.43 -7.07
N PRO A 236 -6.59 4.51 -7.10
CA PRO A 236 -8.04 4.40 -6.91
C PRO A 236 -8.72 3.53 -7.96
N GLU A 237 -8.32 3.64 -9.23
CA GLU A 237 -8.89 2.86 -10.33
C GLU A 237 -8.57 1.36 -10.22
N GLN A 238 -7.35 1.04 -9.81
CA GLN A 238 -6.88 -0.33 -9.64
C GLN A 238 -7.60 -0.99 -8.47
N TYR A 239 -7.72 -0.31 -7.34
CA TYR A 239 -8.45 -0.83 -6.18
C TYR A 239 -9.96 -0.90 -6.42
N ALA A 240 -10.55 0.01 -7.21
CA ALA A 240 -11.93 -0.13 -7.66
C ALA A 240 -12.12 -1.39 -8.54
N THR A 241 -11.14 -1.70 -9.39
CA THR A 241 -11.16 -2.93 -10.22
C THR A 241 -11.03 -4.19 -9.37
N ILE A 242 -10.13 -4.20 -8.38
CA ILE A 242 -10.00 -5.30 -7.42
C ILE A 242 -11.31 -5.47 -6.62
N ALA A 243 -11.96 -4.37 -6.22
CA ALA A 243 -13.25 -4.43 -5.54
C ALA A 243 -14.34 -5.09 -6.40
N ARG A 244 -14.42 -4.74 -7.69
CA ARG A 244 -15.34 -5.40 -8.64
C ARG A 244 -15.05 -6.91 -8.78
N TYR A 245 -13.79 -7.31 -8.73
CA TYR A 245 -13.42 -8.73 -8.76
C TYR A 245 -13.95 -9.50 -7.56
N PHE A 246 -13.81 -8.96 -6.34
CA PHE A 246 -14.36 -9.60 -5.15
C PHE A 246 -15.89 -9.61 -5.17
N LEU A 247 -16.51 -8.51 -5.63
CA LEU A 247 -17.95 -8.41 -5.72
C LEU A 247 -18.55 -9.44 -6.68
N SER A 248 -17.92 -9.71 -7.82
CA SER A 248 -18.36 -10.76 -8.77
C SER A 248 -18.30 -12.18 -8.18
N ARG A 249 -17.57 -12.35 -7.06
CA ARG A 249 -17.47 -13.59 -6.28
C ARG A 249 -18.33 -13.57 -5.01
N GLY A 250 -19.22 -12.58 -4.86
CA GLY A 250 -20.08 -12.45 -3.70
C GLY A 250 -19.36 -12.00 -2.42
N MET A 251 -18.16 -11.42 -2.53
CA MET A 251 -17.38 -10.93 -1.40
C MET A 251 -17.28 -9.40 -1.43
N ASP A 252 -17.50 -8.78 -0.28
CA ASP A 252 -17.18 -7.36 -0.08
C ASP A 252 -15.68 -7.24 0.22
N ILE A 253 -14.97 -6.39 -0.55
CA ILE A 253 -13.54 -6.13 -0.38
C ILE A 253 -13.19 -5.70 1.05
N ASN A 254 -14.10 -5.03 1.75
CA ASN A 254 -13.89 -4.57 3.13
C ASN A 254 -13.86 -5.70 4.16
N ARG A 255 -14.29 -6.90 3.78
CA ARG A 255 -14.24 -8.11 4.61
C ARG A 255 -13.04 -8.99 4.28
N VAL A 256 -12.27 -8.64 3.25
CA VAL A 256 -11.06 -9.37 2.87
C VAL A 256 -9.91 -8.90 3.75
N ASP A 257 -9.03 -9.83 4.14
CA ASP A 257 -7.83 -9.50 4.89
C ASP A 257 -6.97 -8.49 4.09
N PRO A 258 -6.64 -7.31 4.64
CA PRO A 258 -5.76 -6.35 3.97
C PRO A 258 -4.41 -6.94 3.54
N ARG A 259 -3.87 -7.93 4.28
CA ARG A 259 -2.64 -8.63 3.90
C ARG A 259 -2.80 -9.41 2.60
N GLU A 260 -3.98 -10.00 2.38
CA GLU A 260 -4.30 -10.68 1.11
C GLU A 260 -4.40 -9.65 -0.01
N LEU A 261 -5.16 -8.56 0.19
CA LEU A 261 -5.36 -7.51 -0.81
C LEU A 261 -4.05 -6.86 -1.24
N LEU A 262 -3.17 -6.58 -0.29
CA LEU A 262 -1.86 -5.97 -0.53
C LEU A 262 -0.83 -6.96 -1.09
N GLY A 263 -1.11 -8.26 -1.04
CA GLY A 263 -0.22 -9.30 -1.49
C GLY A 263 -0.03 -9.33 -3.01
N ALA A 264 0.99 -10.08 -3.44
CA ALA A 264 1.39 -10.16 -4.85
C ALA A 264 0.28 -10.63 -5.79
N SER A 265 -0.67 -11.45 -5.31
CA SER A 265 -1.76 -11.99 -6.12
C SER A 265 -2.71 -10.92 -6.66
N TYR A 266 -2.90 -9.82 -5.92
CA TYR A 266 -3.86 -8.77 -6.24
C TYR A 266 -3.19 -7.44 -6.52
N SER A 267 -2.21 -7.06 -5.69
CA SER A 267 -1.60 -5.73 -5.73
C SER A 267 -0.22 -5.69 -6.38
N SER A 268 0.39 -6.79 -6.83
CA SER A 268 1.54 -6.65 -7.75
C SER A 268 1.08 -6.21 -9.14
N GLY A 269 1.95 -5.62 -9.94
CA GLY A 269 1.63 -5.25 -11.33
C GLY A 269 1.10 -6.44 -12.14
N SER A 270 1.77 -7.60 -12.06
CA SER A 270 1.31 -8.82 -12.74
C SER A 270 0.05 -9.44 -12.10
N GLY A 271 -0.09 -9.35 -10.78
CA GLY A 271 -1.28 -9.80 -10.06
C GLY A 271 -2.51 -9.01 -10.47
N PHE A 272 -2.40 -7.69 -10.41
CA PHE A 272 -3.44 -6.77 -10.84
C PHE A 272 -3.83 -7.00 -12.30
N GLN A 273 -2.87 -7.16 -13.22
CA GLN A 273 -3.16 -7.46 -14.63
C GLN A 273 -4.02 -8.73 -14.80
N ARG A 274 -3.73 -9.79 -14.05
CA ARG A 274 -4.55 -11.01 -14.06
C ARG A 274 -5.95 -10.76 -13.53
N ILE A 275 -6.08 -10.01 -12.45
CA ILE A 275 -7.38 -9.64 -11.86
C ILE A 275 -8.20 -8.79 -12.84
N ALA A 276 -7.60 -7.76 -13.43
CA ALA A 276 -8.24 -6.87 -14.38
C ALA A 276 -8.78 -7.63 -15.61
N ALA A 277 -8.05 -8.64 -16.10
CA ALA A 277 -8.51 -9.48 -17.22
C ALA A 277 -9.73 -10.37 -16.88
N MET A 278 -10.01 -10.60 -15.59
CA MET A 278 -11.15 -11.41 -15.13
C MET A 278 -12.38 -10.57 -14.77
N VAL A 279 -12.25 -9.25 -14.69
CA VAL A 279 -13.35 -8.34 -14.41
C VAL A 279 -13.94 -7.91 -15.75
N PRO A 280 -15.22 -8.22 -16.05
CA PRO A 280 -15.86 -7.69 -17.25
C PRO A 280 -15.73 -6.17 -17.23
N LEU A 281 -15.24 -5.59 -18.33
CA LEU A 281 -15.39 -4.15 -18.54
C LEU A 281 -16.89 -3.86 -18.47
N GLU A 282 -17.30 -2.88 -17.67
CA GLU A 282 -18.64 -2.34 -17.86
C GLU A 282 -18.71 -1.97 -19.34
N GLU A 283 -19.75 -2.45 -20.04
CA GLU A 283 -20.15 -1.79 -21.27
C GLU A 283 -20.27 -0.33 -20.89
N GLU A 284 -19.35 0.52 -21.38
CA GLU A 284 -19.59 1.94 -21.46
C GLU A 284 -21.02 2.04 -21.94
N ARG A 285 -21.91 2.64 -21.13
CA ARG A 285 -23.27 2.90 -21.58
C ARG A 285 -23.12 3.70 -22.84
N GLN A 286 -23.18 3.01 -23.98
CA GLN A 286 -23.34 3.55 -25.30
C GLN A 286 -24.65 4.30 -25.16
N LYS A 287 -24.57 5.60 -24.85
CA LYS A 287 -25.64 6.50 -25.24
C LYS A 287 -25.77 6.27 -26.74
N PRO A 288 -26.94 5.85 -27.24
CA PRO A 288 -27.14 5.82 -28.66
C PRO A 288 -26.94 7.27 -29.13
N SER A 289 -25.86 7.52 -29.89
CA SER A 289 -25.78 8.73 -30.69
C SER A 289 -27.01 8.69 -31.60
N GLY A 290 -27.94 9.60 -31.32
CA GLY A 290 -29.21 9.70 -32.03
C GLY A 290 -28.99 9.61 -33.53
N GLY A 291 -29.77 8.72 -34.15
CA GLY A 291 -29.75 8.48 -35.58
C GLY A 291 -30.10 9.72 -36.39
N CYS A 292 -29.63 9.70 -37.64
CA CYS A 292 -30.00 10.62 -38.70
C CYS A 292 -31.51 10.85 -38.77
N SER A 293 -31.90 12.09 -39.05
CA SER A 293 -33.20 12.44 -39.63
C SER A 293 -33.02 13.68 -40.50
N ALA A 294 -33.31 13.47 -41.78
CA ALA A 294 -33.64 14.38 -42.89
C ALA A 294 -33.21 15.86 -42.84
#